data_AF-A0A1H6JBF4-F1
#
_entry.id   AF-A0A1H6JBF4-F1
#
_cell.length_a   1.000
_cell.length_b   1.000
_cell.length_c   1.000
_cell.angle_alpha   90.00
_cell.angle_beta   90.00
_cell.angle_gamma   90.00
#
_symmetry.space_group_name_H-M   'P 1'
#
loop_
_entity.id
_entity.type
_entity.pdbx_description
1 polymer ?
#
loop_
_entity_poly.entity_id
_entity_poly.type
_entity_poly.pdbx_seq_one_letter_code
_entity_poly.pdbx_strand_id
1 'polypeptide(L)' 'MSNPKEVPALPLKGYSLLDFQPDPTVVGISFDTEAGVFMFVATKEILDMLGQAFIHKAASMPSREQS' A
#
# COMPACT_ATOMS: atom_id res chain seq x y z
N MET A 1 -1.74 -16.31 -19.12
CA MET A 1 -1.72 -16.40 -17.65
C MET A 1 -0.47 -15.69 -17.19
N SER A 2 -0.60 -14.55 -16.49
CA SER A 2 0.55 -13.72 -16.12
C SER A 2 1.28 -14.31 -14.92
N ASN A 3 2.60 -14.38 -15.00
CA ASN A 3 3.47 -14.89 -13.93
C ASN A 3 3.44 -13.85 -12.77
N PRO A 4 3.00 -14.20 -11.54
CA PRO A 4 2.87 -13.23 -10.44
C PRO A 4 4.20 -12.55 -10.05
N LYS A 5 5.33 -13.09 -10.50
CA LYS A 5 6.69 -12.57 -10.26
C LYS A 5 7.12 -11.50 -11.27
N GLU A 6 6.32 -11.20 -12.27
CA GLU A 6 6.63 -10.24 -13.34
C GLU A 6 5.75 -8.99 -13.30
N VAL A 7 5.11 -8.70 -12.16
CA VAL A 7 4.40 -7.43 -12.00
C VAL A 7 5.44 -6.30 -11.95
N PRO A 8 5.45 -5.37 -12.91
CA PRO A 8 6.38 -4.26 -12.89
C PRO A 8 6.16 -3.42 -11.62
N ALA A 9 7.24 -3.15 -10.90
CA ALA A 9 7.21 -2.26 -9.75
C ALA A 9 7.03 -0.82 -10.26
N LEU A 10 5.90 -0.20 -9.92
CA LEU A 10 5.61 1.18 -10.30
C LEU A 10 5.93 2.12 -9.14
N PRO A 11 6.54 3.30 -9.39
CA PRO A 11 6.74 4.29 -8.35
C PRO A 11 5.41 4.68 -7.70
N LEU A 12 5.35 4.62 -6.38
CA LEU A 12 4.22 5.10 -5.62
C LEU A 12 4.26 6.64 -5.56
N LYS A 13 3.20 7.30 -6.02
CA LYS A 13 3.07 8.77 -5.99
C LYS A 13 2.28 9.26 -4.77
N GLY A 14 1.36 8.44 -4.28
CA GLY A 14 0.54 8.77 -3.13
C GLY A 14 -0.39 7.63 -2.74
N TYR A 15 -1.07 7.80 -1.60
CA TYR A 15 -2.09 6.86 -1.14
C TYR A 15 -3.24 7.60 -0.44
N SER A 16 -4.40 6.97 -0.34
CA SER A 16 -5.53 7.47 0.47
C SER A 16 -6.29 6.31 1.11
N LEU A 17 -6.83 6.57 2.30
CA LEU A 17 -7.73 5.67 3.02
C LEU A 17 -9.13 6.27 2.96
N LEU A 18 -10.09 5.46 2.54
CA LEU A 18 -11.46 5.89 2.26
C LEU A 18 -12.43 5.00 3.04
N ASP A 19 -13.45 5.61 3.65
CA ASP A 19 -14.53 4.85 4.26
C ASP A 19 -15.26 4.05 3.18
N PHE A 20 -15.42 2.74 3.40
CA PHE A 20 -16.15 1.89 2.47
C PHE A 20 -17.63 1.83 2.88
N GLN A 21 -18.45 2.69 2.28
CA GLN A 21 -19.86 2.85 2.63
C GLN A 21 -20.68 1.54 2.70
N PRO A 22 -20.45 0.52 1.84
CA PRO A 22 -21.18 -0.75 1.95
C PRO A 22 -20.86 -1.57 3.21
N ASP A 23 -19.69 -1.39 3.81
CA ASP A 23 -19.27 -2.10 5.03
C ASP A 23 -18.29 -1.24 5.86
N PRO A 24 -18.73 -0.70 7.02
CA PRO A 24 -17.90 0.16 7.86
C PRO A 24 -16.76 -0.58 8.58
N THR A 25 -16.72 -1.92 8.52
CA THR A 25 -15.60 -2.73 9.07
C THR A 25 -14.43 -2.84 8.10
N VAL A 26 -14.59 -2.27 6.91
CA VAL A 26 -13.64 -2.31 5.79
C VAL A 26 -13.27 -0.88 5.38
N VAL A 27 -12.00 -0.69 5.04
CA VAL A 27 -11.46 0.58 4.52
C VAL A 27 -11.01 0.36 3.08
N GLY A 28 -11.35 1.29 2.20
CA GLY A 28 -10.79 1.39 0.86
C GLY A 28 -9.39 1.98 0.90
N ILE A 29 -8.45 1.37 0.17
CA ILE A 29 -7.07 1.85 0.02
C ILE A 29 -6.86 2.16 -1.45
N SER A 30 -6.53 3.41 -1.77
CA SER A 30 -6.11 3.81 -3.10
C SER A 30 -4.59 4.01 -3.14
N PHE A 31 -3.91 3.38 -4.09
CA PHE A 31 -2.52 3.67 -4.41
C PHE A 31 -2.43 4.35 -5.78
N ASP A 32 -1.86 5.56 -5.81
CA ASP A 32 -1.62 6.31 -7.04
C ASP A 32 -0.20 6.03 -7.56
N THR A 33 -0.10 5.67 -8.84
CA THR A 33 1.15 5.25 -9.49
C THR A 33 1.26 5.89 -10.88
N GLU A 34 2.38 5.69 -11.56
CA GLU A 34 2.53 6.12 -12.95
C GLU A 34 1.57 5.45 -13.94
N ALA A 35 1.07 4.26 -13.63
CA ALA A 35 0.08 3.57 -14.48
C ALA A 35 -1.38 3.90 -14.11
N GLY A 36 -1.59 4.76 -13.11
CA GLY A 36 -2.90 5.15 -12.59
C GLY A 36 -3.19 4.64 -11.18
N VAL A 37 -4.46 4.73 -10.80
CA VAL A 37 -4.95 4.46 -9.44
C VAL A 37 -5.38 2.99 -9.31
N PHE A 38 -4.85 2.32 -8.29
CA PHE A 38 -5.23 0.96 -7.91
C PHE A 38 -6.00 0.99 -6.59
N MET A 39 -7.17 0.35 -6.58
CA MET A 39 -8.08 0.33 -5.44
C MET A 39 -8.12 -1.05 -4.79
N PHE A 40 -8.02 -1.08 -3.47
CA PHE A 40 -8.12 -2.26 -2.64
C PHE A 40 -9.07 -2.01 -1.48
N VAL A 41 -9.48 -3.08 -0.81
CA VAL A 41 -10.23 -3.01 0.44
C VAL A 41 -9.53 -3.86 1.49
N ALA A 42 -9.52 -3.40 2.73
CA ALA A 42 -8.86 -4.09 3.83
C ALA A 42 -9.69 -4.00 5.12
N THR A 43 -9.66 -5.07 5.91
CA THR A 43 -10.18 -5.07 7.28
C THR A 43 -9.19 -4.38 8.21
N LYS A 44 -9.63 -4.08 9.44
CA LYS A 44 -8.75 -3.59 10.51
C LYS A 44 -7.52 -4.46 10.72
N GLU A 45 -7.69 -5.79 10.78
CA GLU A 45 -6.58 -6.73 11.03
C GLU A 45 -5.51 -6.64 9.94
N ILE A 46 -5.93 -6.60 8.67
CA ILE A 46 -5.00 -6.45 7.54
C ILE A 46 -4.32 -5.08 7.57
N LEU A 47 -5.05 -4.02 7.91
CA LEU A 47 -4.50 -2.67 8.01
C LEU A 47 -3.44 -2.57 9.12
N ASP A 48 -3.71 -3.17 10.28
CA ASP A 48 -2.77 -3.23 11.41
C ASP A 48 -1.49 -3.98 11.00
N MET A 49 -1.62 -5.12 10.33
CA MET A 49 -0.49 -5.89 9.81
C MET A 49 0.33 -5.10 8.78
N LEU A 50 -0.33 -4.44 7.83
CA LEU A 50 0.33 -3.60 6.82
C LEU A 50 1.11 -2.46 7.47
N GLY A 51 0.52 -1.80 8.47
CA GLY A 51 1.17 -0.73 9.22
C GLY A 51 2.47 -1.20 9.88
N GLN A 52 2.44 -2.35 10.54
CA GLN A 52 3.64 -2.94 11.15
C GLN A 52 4.71 -3.28 10.11
N ALA A 53 4.30 -3.85 8.97
CA ALA A 53 5.22 -4.19 7.88
C ALA A 53 5.89 -2.94 7.30
N PHE A 54 5.15 -1.85 7.09
CA PHE A 54 5.71 -0.58 6.59
C PHE A 54 6.71 0.03 7.58
N ILE A 55 6.37 0.08 8.87
CA ILE A 55 7.27 0.59 9.92
C ILE A 55 8.55 -0.24 9.95
N HIS A 56 8.42 -1.57 9.98
CA HIS A 56 9.57 -2.47 10.02
C HIS A 56 10.47 -2.30 8.78
N LYS A 57 9.88 -2.20 7.59
CA LYS A 57 10.63 -2.01 6.36
C LYS A 57 11.32 -0.65 6.31
N ALA A 58 10.63 0.42 6.70
CA ALA A 58 11.20 1.77 6.75
C ALA A 58 12.40 1.83 7.71
N ALA A 59 12.30 1.19 8.88
CA ALA A 59 13.40 1.12 9.85
C ALA A 59 14.64 0.37 9.32
N SER A 60 14.47 -0.54 8.36
CA SER A 60 15.58 -1.27 7.74
C SER A 60 16.20 -0.55 6.54
N MET A 61 15.66 0.60 6.12
CA MET A 61 16.14 1.33 4.95
C MET A 61 17.29 2.27 5.34
N PRO A 62 18.34 2.40 4.50
CA PRO A 62 19.38 3.38 4.73
C PRO A 62 18.78 4.80 4.67
N SER A 63 19.19 5.66 5.60
CA SER A 63 18.83 7.08 5.55
C SER A 63 19.59 7.77 4.43
N ARG A 64 18.93 8.73 3.77
CA ARG A 64 19.53 9.48 2.64
C ARG A 64 20.66 10.44 3.07
N GLU A 65 20.87 10.62 4.38
CA GLU A 65 21.86 11.57 4.96
C GLU A 65 23.27 10.99 5.16
N GLN A 66 23.63 9.94 4.42
CA GLN A 66 25.03 9.50 4.31
C GLN A 66 25.42 9.38 2.85
N SER A 67 25.60 10.52 2.19
CA SER A 67 26.28 10.66 0.90
C SER A 67 26.96 12.03 0.85
#